data_AF-A0A7D9JFQ7-F1
#
_entry.id   AF-A0A7D9JFQ7-F1
#
_cell.length_a   1.000
_cell.length_b   1.000
_cell.length_c   1.000
_cell.angle_alpha   90.00
_cell.angle_beta   90.00
_cell.angle_gamma   90.00
#
_symmetry.space_group_name_H-M   'P 1'
#
loop_
_entity.id
_entity.type
_entity.pdbx_description
1 polymer ?
#
loop_
_entity_poly.entity_id
_entity_poly.type
_entity_poly.pdbx_seq_one_letter_code
_entity_poly.pdbx_strand_id
1 'polypeptide(L)'
;MRDLESALSFIFTREIVIKKILHKENLERFVGLLVQCFPARPAVNRFLKILHKWLQGIVKDKDRPLRPSALRLFYNMHKADNTSLPENVEWRTCQGSRPQYRGYPCSLWILFHTLTVNCATRGITSLTGADVLARIRGYVKSFFSCLECSKHFYNMSKNVEKEVHTHNEAILWLWRAHNKVNKRLSKEPSTDPHFPKIAYPPKDLCIECSDDRKGHNNTWNDSPSTWRDNVVLNYLKVHYSVHNIRLSESEETPEPDRVRYISGNEFVRVIGFGMTYFDTSLCVIVYGTGVVILVMLYIYILRRRRRGVKHFSHMA
;
A
#
# COMPACT_ATOMS: atom_id res chain seq x y z
N MET A 1 0.46 -7.83 -7.45
CA MET A 1 0.43 -6.38 -7.19
C MET A 1 -0.48 -6.00 -6.04
N ARG A 2 -1.70 -6.57 -5.94
CA ARG A 2 -2.69 -6.21 -4.92
C ARG A 2 -2.12 -6.19 -3.49
N ASP A 3 -1.48 -7.27 -3.01
CA ASP A 3 -0.92 -7.30 -1.65
C ASP A 3 0.15 -6.22 -1.39
N LEU A 4 0.96 -5.88 -2.41
CA LEU A 4 2.02 -4.86 -2.30
C LEU A 4 1.43 -3.45 -2.16
N GLU A 5 0.44 -3.09 -2.97
CA GLU A 5 -0.21 -1.78 -2.89
C GLU A 5 -1.12 -1.67 -1.64
N SER A 6 -1.78 -2.77 -1.25
CA SER A 6 -2.49 -2.88 0.02
C SER A 6 -1.54 -2.71 1.22
N ALA A 7 -0.31 -3.24 1.15
CA ALA A 7 0.70 -3.01 2.17
C ALA A 7 1.03 -1.51 2.29
N LEU A 8 1.32 -0.82 1.18
CA LEU A 8 1.58 0.63 1.19
C LEU A 8 0.39 1.43 1.75
N SER A 9 -0.83 1.06 1.35
CA SER A 9 -2.06 1.68 1.85
C SER A 9 -2.19 1.50 3.36
N PHE A 10 -1.97 0.29 3.87
CA PHE A 10 -1.98 0.00 5.30
C PHE A 10 -0.89 0.79 6.05
N ILE A 11 0.32 0.86 5.51
CA ILE A 11 1.46 1.61 6.08
C ILE A 11 1.06 3.07 6.32
N PHE A 12 0.54 3.76 5.29
CA PHE A 12 0.26 5.19 5.37
C PHE A 12 -1.07 5.55 6.04
N THR A 13 -2.06 4.65 6.04
CA THR A 13 -3.41 4.96 6.55
C THR A 13 -3.73 4.35 7.90
N ARG A 14 -2.97 3.33 8.33
CA ARG A 14 -3.23 2.60 9.59
C ARG A 14 -2.01 2.50 10.48
N GLU A 15 -0.85 2.14 9.93
CA GLU A 15 0.31 1.81 10.76
C GLU A 15 1.08 3.04 11.29
N ILE A 16 1.40 3.98 10.41
CA ILE A 16 2.20 5.16 10.80
C ILE A 16 1.33 6.14 11.60
N VAL A 17 0.07 6.33 11.19
CA VAL A 17 -0.81 7.38 11.75
C VAL A 17 -1.21 7.14 13.21
N ILE A 18 -1.12 5.91 13.72
CA ILE A 18 -1.40 5.60 15.13
C ILE A 18 -0.24 5.92 16.07
N LYS A 19 0.94 6.27 15.54
CA LYS A 19 2.11 6.58 16.37
C LYS A 19 1.98 7.99 16.96
N LYS A 20 2.25 8.12 18.26
CA LYS A 20 2.24 9.41 18.96
C LYS A 20 3.30 10.38 18.41
N ILE A 21 4.48 9.86 18.09
CA ILE A 21 5.63 10.62 17.57
C ILE A 21 6.11 9.92 16.30
N LEU A 22 6.32 10.70 15.24
CA LEU A 22 6.84 10.19 13.97
C LEU A 22 8.33 10.47 13.85
N HIS A 23 9.11 9.42 13.69
CA HIS A 23 10.54 9.49 13.35
C HIS A 23 10.70 9.92 11.89
N LYS A 24 10.76 11.24 11.63
CA LYS A 24 10.75 11.82 10.29
C LYS A 24 11.88 11.31 9.40
N GLU A 25 13.07 11.09 9.96
CA GLU A 25 14.24 10.59 9.24
C GLU A 25 14.04 9.14 8.80
N ASN A 26 13.53 8.27 9.69
CA ASN A 26 13.27 6.87 9.34
C ASN A 26 12.15 6.74 8.30
N LEU A 27 11.13 7.60 8.37
CA LEU A 27 10.06 7.63 7.37
C LEU A 27 10.57 8.11 6.01
N GLU A 28 11.31 9.22 5.97
CA GLU A 28 11.90 9.75 4.74
C GLU A 28 12.79 8.70 4.05
N ARG A 29 13.68 8.07 4.83
CA ARG A 29 14.60 7.05 4.30
C ARG A 29 13.87 5.82 3.77
N PHE A 30 12.81 5.39 4.46
CA PHE A 30 11.98 4.28 4.01
C PHE A 30 11.19 4.63 2.74
N VAL A 31 10.55 5.80 2.68
CA VAL A 31 9.87 6.26 1.46
C VAL A 31 10.87 6.42 0.30
N GLY A 32 12.09 6.85 0.57
CA GLY A 32 13.16 6.90 -0.42
C GLY A 32 13.59 5.55 -0.95
N LEU A 33 13.53 4.50 -0.12
CA LEU A 33 13.71 3.12 -0.56
C LEU A 33 12.56 2.69 -1.47
N LEU A 34 11.31 3.04 -1.12
CA LEU A 34 10.15 2.76 -1.97
C LEU A 34 10.27 3.43 -3.34
N VAL A 35 10.64 4.72 -3.39
CA VAL A 35 10.82 5.44 -4.67
C VAL A 35 11.85 4.76 -5.59
N GLN A 36 12.95 4.25 -5.01
CA GLN A 36 14.04 3.66 -5.79
C GLN A 36 13.77 2.21 -6.20
N CYS A 37 13.16 1.42 -5.30
CA CYS A 37 13.13 -0.04 -5.42
C CYS A 37 11.73 -0.65 -5.38
N PHE A 38 10.66 0.09 -5.14
CA PHE A 38 9.31 -0.47 -5.25
C PHE A 38 8.93 -0.58 -6.74
N PRO A 39 8.41 -1.73 -7.21
CA PRO A 39 7.96 -1.91 -8.59
C PRO A 39 6.59 -1.26 -8.81
N ALA A 40 6.51 0.05 -8.59
CA ALA A 40 5.26 0.80 -8.64
C ALA A 40 4.74 0.98 -10.06
N ARG A 41 3.40 0.96 -10.19
CA ARG A 41 2.72 1.57 -11.34
C ARG A 41 3.06 3.07 -11.43
N PRO A 42 2.97 3.70 -12.62
CA PRO A 42 3.34 5.11 -12.79
C PRO A 42 2.66 6.07 -11.81
N ALA A 43 1.36 5.87 -11.52
CA ALA A 43 0.61 6.68 -10.57
C ALA A 43 1.12 6.54 -9.12
N VAL A 44 1.37 5.31 -8.67
CA VAL A 44 1.94 5.01 -7.35
C VAL A 44 3.34 5.64 -7.22
N ASN A 45 4.18 5.49 -8.25
CA ASN A 45 5.54 6.06 -8.25
C ASN A 45 5.51 7.58 -8.17
N ARG A 46 4.60 8.23 -8.90
CA ARG A 46 4.40 9.68 -8.83
C ARG A 46 4.03 10.12 -7.41
N PHE A 47 3.08 9.43 -6.78
CA PHE A 47 2.69 9.68 -5.39
C PHE A 47 3.88 9.53 -4.44
N LEU A 48 4.64 8.42 -4.53
CA LEU A 48 5.80 8.17 -3.67
C LEU A 48 6.89 9.25 -3.83
N LYS A 49 7.14 9.72 -5.06
CA LYS A 49 8.10 10.82 -5.32
C LYS A 49 7.66 12.14 -4.69
N ILE A 50 6.37 12.48 -4.80
CA ILE A 50 5.81 13.70 -4.19
C ILE A 50 5.90 13.61 -2.65
N LEU A 51 5.53 12.45 -2.07
CA LEU A 51 5.64 12.18 -0.65
C LEU A 51 7.10 12.29 -0.16
N HIS A 52 8.03 11.69 -0.89
CA HIS A 52 9.45 11.74 -0.56
C HIS A 52 9.98 13.18 -0.54
N LYS A 53 9.66 13.98 -1.56
CA LYS A 53 10.07 15.39 -1.64
C LYS A 53 9.51 16.21 -0.48
N TRP A 54 8.26 15.97 -0.10
CA TRP A 54 7.64 16.63 1.05
C TRP A 54 8.32 16.26 2.37
N LEU A 55 8.61 14.97 2.58
CA LEU A 55 9.33 14.47 3.76
C LEU A 55 10.75 15.05 3.85
N GLN A 56 11.47 15.15 2.73
CA GLN A 56 12.79 15.79 2.69
C GLN A 56 12.75 17.24 3.17
N GLY A 57 11.72 18.00 2.80
CA GLY A 57 11.52 19.36 3.30
C GLY A 57 11.33 19.39 4.82
N ILE A 58 10.60 18.43 5.39
CA ILE A 58 10.38 18.32 6.84
C ILE A 58 11.64 17.87 7.58
N VAL A 59 12.44 16.98 6.99
CA VAL A 59 13.70 16.52 7.59
C VAL A 59 14.77 17.62 7.57
N LYS A 60 14.83 18.44 6.51
CA LYS A 60 15.75 19.58 6.42
C LYS A 60 15.51 20.62 7.51
N ASP A 61 14.26 20.85 7.86
CA ASP A 61 13.86 21.69 8.97
C ASP A 61 13.96 20.88 10.28
N LYS A 62 15.07 21.04 11.01
CA LYS A 62 15.36 20.24 12.21
C LYS A 62 14.31 20.45 13.30
N ASP A 63 13.81 21.67 13.46
CA ASP A 63 12.88 22.05 14.53
C ASP A 63 11.42 21.69 14.22
N ARG A 64 11.09 21.49 12.94
CA ARG A 64 9.74 21.08 12.53
C ARG A 64 9.44 19.62 12.86
N PRO A 65 8.44 19.33 13.71
CA PRO A 65 8.01 17.96 13.96
C PRO A 65 7.14 17.45 12.81
N LEU A 66 7.24 16.14 12.52
CA LEU A 66 6.27 15.45 11.68
C LEU A 66 5.10 14.96 12.54
N ARG A 67 3.92 15.52 12.33
CA ARG A 67 2.69 15.12 13.04
C ARG A 67 1.90 14.08 12.21
N PRO A 68 1.27 13.06 12.85
CA PRO A 68 0.39 12.12 12.15
C PRO A 68 -0.74 12.79 11.37
N SER A 69 -1.32 13.86 11.92
CA SER A 69 -2.36 14.64 11.25
C SER A 69 -1.87 15.29 9.96
N ALA A 70 -0.63 15.80 9.94
CA ALA A 70 -0.03 16.39 8.74
C ALA A 70 0.21 15.33 7.66
N LEU A 71 0.69 14.15 8.04
CA LEU A 71 0.86 13.02 7.11
C LEU A 71 -0.49 12.55 6.54
N ARG A 72 -1.51 12.45 7.39
CA ARG A 72 -2.87 12.06 6.95
C ARG A 72 -3.48 13.09 6.00
N LEU A 73 -3.31 14.38 6.30
CA LEU A 73 -3.75 15.45 5.40
C LEU A 73 -3.02 15.38 4.07
N PHE A 74 -1.69 15.22 4.08
CA PHE A 74 -0.89 15.06 2.87
C PHE A 74 -1.38 13.88 2.03
N TYR A 75 -1.59 12.71 2.65
CA TYR A 75 -2.10 11.52 1.98
C TYR A 75 -3.47 11.78 1.33
N ASN A 76 -4.39 12.40 2.06
CA ASN A 76 -5.74 12.70 1.55
C ASN A 76 -5.74 13.74 0.42
N MET A 77 -4.82 14.70 0.42
CA MET A 77 -4.70 15.70 -0.64
C MET A 77 -4.07 15.17 -1.92
N HIS A 78 -3.18 14.17 -1.80
CA HIS A 78 -2.39 13.66 -2.93
C HIS A 78 -2.79 12.25 -3.36
N LYS A 79 -3.85 11.68 -2.75
CA LYS A 79 -4.55 10.55 -3.33
C LYS A 79 -5.48 11.09 -4.42
N ALA A 80 -5.30 10.63 -5.65
CA ALA A 80 -6.28 10.83 -6.71
C ALA A 80 -7.12 9.54 -6.78
N ASP A 81 -8.44 9.64 -6.65
CA ASP A 81 -9.46 8.57 -6.67
C ASP A 81 -8.95 7.17 -7.10
N ASN A 82 -8.52 6.35 -6.13
CA ASN A 82 -7.95 4.99 -6.31
C ASN A 82 -6.82 4.81 -7.35
N THR A 83 -6.33 5.89 -7.95
CA THR A 83 -5.28 5.84 -8.98
C THR A 83 -3.89 5.67 -8.39
N SER A 84 -3.62 6.28 -7.23
CA SER A 84 -2.30 6.22 -6.59
C SER A 84 -2.10 5.00 -5.69
N LEU A 85 -3.06 4.67 -4.84
CA LEU A 85 -3.07 3.50 -3.95
C LEU A 85 -4.53 3.09 -3.70
N PRO A 86 -4.81 1.80 -3.44
CA PRO A 86 -6.16 1.32 -3.18
C PRO A 86 -6.71 1.91 -1.87
N GLU A 87 -7.96 2.40 -1.89
CA GLU A 87 -8.66 2.90 -0.72
C GLU A 87 -8.90 1.81 0.32
N ASN A 88 -9.33 0.63 -0.15
CA ASN A 88 -9.56 -0.52 0.70
C ASN A 88 -8.38 -1.49 0.63
N VAL A 89 -7.90 -1.87 1.81
CA VAL A 89 -6.87 -2.90 1.96
C VAL A 89 -7.50 -4.24 1.65
N GLU A 90 -6.96 -4.91 0.65
CA GLU A 90 -7.40 -6.24 0.22
C GLU A 90 -6.18 -7.17 0.11
N TRP A 91 -6.28 -8.36 0.69
CA TRP A 91 -5.23 -9.37 0.64
C TRP A 91 -5.61 -10.47 -0.36
N ARG A 92 -4.64 -10.90 -1.17
CA ARG A 92 -4.79 -12.03 -2.08
C ARG A 92 -3.88 -13.16 -1.60
N THR A 93 -2.58 -13.08 -1.89
CA THR A 93 -1.62 -14.09 -1.44
C THR A 93 -1.43 -14.07 0.08
N CYS A 94 -1.68 -12.92 0.72
CA CYS A 94 -1.58 -12.77 2.18
C CYS A 94 -2.90 -12.95 2.92
N GLN A 95 -3.97 -13.39 2.25
CA GLN A 95 -5.23 -13.67 2.93
C GLN A 95 -5.05 -14.83 3.92
N GLY A 96 -5.45 -14.58 5.17
CA GLY A 96 -5.49 -15.61 6.22
C GLY A 96 -6.77 -16.44 6.15
N SER A 97 -6.75 -17.62 6.77
CA SER A 97 -7.95 -18.44 6.94
C SER A 97 -9.01 -17.76 7.83
N ARG A 98 -8.58 -16.82 8.68
CA ARG A 98 -9.43 -15.94 9.48
C ARG A 98 -8.86 -14.51 9.52
N PRO A 99 -9.66 -13.47 9.82
CA PRO A 99 -9.23 -12.08 9.77
C PRO A 99 -8.00 -11.72 10.63
N GLN A 100 -7.79 -12.42 11.74
CA GLN A 100 -6.64 -12.18 12.63
C GLN A 100 -5.32 -12.74 12.11
N TYR A 101 -5.36 -13.63 11.11
CA TYR A 101 -4.18 -14.31 10.60
C TYR A 101 -3.59 -13.63 9.37
N ARG A 102 -2.27 -13.81 9.17
CA ARG A 102 -1.52 -13.38 7.98
C ARG A 102 -1.66 -11.87 7.71
N GLY A 103 -2.35 -11.48 6.64
CA GLY A 103 -2.67 -10.08 6.32
C GLY A 103 -1.45 -9.16 6.26
N TYR A 104 -1.52 -8.05 6.98
CA TYR A 104 -0.51 -7.00 6.93
C TYR A 104 0.92 -7.48 7.23
N PRO A 105 1.21 -8.23 8.32
CA PRO A 105 2.53 -8.83 8.54
C PRO A 105 3.05 -9.68 7.37
N CYS A 106 2.20 -10.48 6.72
CA CYS A 106 2.58 -11.25 5.53
C CYS A 106 2.96 -10.30 4.38
N SER A 107 2.13 -9.29 4.12
CA SER A 107 2.34 -8.35 3.02
C SER A 107 3.63 -7.54 3.20
N LEU A 108 4.02 -7.27 4.44
CA LEU A 108 5.22 -6.52 4.78
C LEU A 108 6.49 -7.33 4.51
N TRP A 109 6.47 -8.64 4.79
CA TRP A 109 7.56 -9.54 4.38
C TRP A 109 7.69 -9.62 2.86
N ILE A 110 6.57 -9.77 2.13
CA ILE A 110 6.59 -9.77 0.66
C ILE A 110 7.16 -8.44 0.13
N LEU A 111 6.73 -7.30 0.70
CA LEU A 111 7.24 -5.99 0.34
C LEU A 111 8.75 -5.90 0.54
N PHE A 112 9.27 -6.29 1.70
CA PHE A 112 10.71 -6.19 1.99
C PHE A 112 11.56 -7.09 1.10
N HIS A 113 11.14 -8.34 0.86
CA HIS A 113 11.81 -9.23 -0.08
C HIS A 113 11.81 -8.65 -1.50
N THR A 114 10.67 -8.13 -1.95
CA THR A 114 10.54 -7.45 -3.24
C THR A 114 11.47 -6.24 -3.35
N LEU A 115 11.59 -5.42 -2.30
CA LEU A 115 12.51 -4.28 -2.30
C LEU A 115 13.97 -4.72 -2.42
N THR A 116 14.40 -5.74 -1.66
CA THR A 116 15.78 -6.24 -1.74
C THR A 116 16.12 -6.77 -3.14
N VAL A 117 15.24 -7.57 -3.74
CA VAL A 117 15.44 -8.11 -5.09
C VAL A 117 15.40 -7.02 -6.14
N ASN A 118 14.40 -6.13 -6.11
CA ASN A 118 14.24 -5.13 -7.14
C ASN A 118 15.31 -4.03 -7.08
N CYS A 119 15.84 -3.67 -5.90
CA CYS A 119 17.04 -2.83 -5.82
C CYS A 119 18.22 -3.47 -6.55
N ALA A 120 18.45 -4.77 -6.32
CA ALA A 120 19.55 -5.53 -6.92
C ALA A 120 19.40 -5.61 -8.44
N THR A 121 18.22 -5.98 -8.94
CA THR A 121 17.94 -6.18 -10.37
C THR A 121 18.02 -4.87 -11.15
N ARG A 122 17.62 -3.74 -10.56
CA ARG A 122 17.71 -2.42 -11.20
C ARG A 122 19.12 -1.82 -11.21
N GLY A 123 20.10 -2.48 -10.61
CA GLY A 123 21.47 -1.99 -10.53
C GLY A 123 21.59 -0.67 -9.76
N ILE A 124 20.79 -0.48 -8.70
CA ILE A 124 20.84 0.75 -7.89
C ILE A 124 22.18 0.81 -7.15
N THR A 125 23.02 1.76 -7.51
CA THR A 125 24.36 1.97 -6.92
C THR A 125 24.35 2.98 -5.77
N SER A 126 23.33 3.83 -5.68
CA SER A 126 23.15 4.82 -4.61
C SER A 126 22.83 4.20 -3.23
N LEU A 127 22.50 2.91 -3.20
CA LEU A 127 22.19 2.15 -1.98
C LEU A 127 23.01 0.86 -1.98
N THR A 128 23.72 0.59 -0.90
CA THR A 128 24.30 -0.73 -0.66
C THR A 128 23.22 -1.72 -0.20
N GLY A 129 23.55 -3.02 -0.22
CA GLY A 129 22.67 -4.04 0.37
C GLY A 129 22.38 -3.80 1.85
N ALA A 130 23.40 -3.36 2.61
CA ALA A 130 23.24 -2.95 4.01
C ALA A 130 22.30 -1.74 4.16
N ASP A 131 22.38 -0.73 3.28
CA ASP A 131 21.49 0.44 3.34
C ASP A 131 20.02 0.04 3.17
N VAL A 132 19.73 -0.89 2.26
CA VAL A 132 18.36 -1.40 2.06
C VAL A 132 17.83 -2.03 3.36
N LEU A 133 18.61 -2.92 3.98
CA LEU A 133 18.23 -3.56 5.24
C LEU A 133 18.15 -2.59 6.42
N ALA A 134 19.06 -1.61 6.50
CA ALA A 134 19.06 -0.59 7.54
C ALA A 134 17.81 0.31 7.47
N ARG A 135 17.36 0.64 6.26
CA ARG A 135 16.10 1.39 6.04
C ARG A 135 14.88 0.57 6.43
N ILE A 136 14.85 -0.73 6.09
CA ILE A 136 13.80 -1.67 6.54
C ILE A 136 13.80 -1.77 8.07
N ARG A 137 14.96 -1.95 8.70
CA ARG A 137 15.11 -1.96 10.17
C ARG A 137 14.60 -0.66 10.79
N GLY A 138 14.95 0.49 10.23
CA GLY A 138 14.49 1.81 10.68
C GLY A 138 12.96 1.92 10.63
N TYR A 139 12.33 1.43 9.56
CA TYR A 139 10.88 1.36 9.46
C TYR A 139 10.29 0.45 10.54
N VAL A 140 10.76 -0.80 10.65
CA VAL A 140 10.22 -1.78 11.60
C VAL A 140 10.34 -1.28 13.05
N LYS A 141 11.50 -0.73 13.42
CA LYS A 141 11.75 -0.17 14.75
C LYS A 141 10.79 0.98 15.09
N SER A 142 10.50 1.85 14.12
CA SER A 142 9.79 3.10 14.36
C SER A 142 8.28 2.98 14.21
N PHE A 143 7.82 2.13 13.29
CA PHE A 143 6.43 2.14 12.82
C PHE A 143 5.71 0.81 13.02
N PHE A 144 6.40 -0.34 13.07
CA PHE A 144 5.70 -1.61 13.19
C PHE A 144 4.98 -1.74 14.55
N SER A 145 3.69 -2.09 14.53
CA SER A 145 2.78 -2.07 15.68
C SER A 145 3.01 -3.23 16.64
N CYS A 146 3.41 -4.40 16.14
CA CYS A 146 3.81 -5.52 16.99
C CYS A 146 5.18 -5.23 17.63
N LEU A 147 5.18 -4.75 18.88
CA LEU A 147 6.40 -4.39 19.62
C LEU A 147 7.36 -5.57 19.78
N GLU A 148 6.85 -6.74 20.17
CA GLU A 148 7.67 -7.95 20.33
C GLU A 148 8.27 -8.42 19.00
N CYS A 149 7.50 -8.34 17.91
CA CYS A 149 8.00 -8.64 16.58
C CYS A 149 9.12 -7.66 16.16
N SER A 150 8.91 -6.37 16.44
CA SER A 150 9.86 -5.30 16.12
C SER A 150 11.18 -5.47 16.90
N LYS A 151 11.12 -5.78 18.20
CA LYS A 151 12.30 -6.11 19.03
C LYS A 151 13.08 -7.30 18.45
N HIS A 152 12.40 -8.40 18.12
CA HIS A 152 13.05 -9.56 17.52
C HIS A 152 13.76 -9.22 16.20
N PHE A 153 13.09 -8.50 15.30
CA PHE A 153 13.69 -8.10 14.02
C PHE A 153 14.88 -7.13 14.21
N TYR A 154 14.74 -6.16 15.11
CA TYR A 154 15.82 -5.22 15.44
C TYR A 154 17.06 -5.95 15.98
N ASN A 155 16.87 -6.90 16.90
CA ASN A 155 17.98 -7.66 17.48
C ASN A 155 18.74 -8.50 16.44
N MET A 156 18.02 -9.10 15.48
CA MET A 156 18.65 -9.80 14.36
C MET A 156 19.40 -8.84 13.44
N SER A 157 18.84 -7.65 13.16
CA SER A 157 19.35 -6.71 12.15
C SER A 157 20.34 -5.66 12.67
N LYS A 158 20.75 -5.70 13.94
CA LYS A 158 21.59 -4.64 14.55
C LYS A 158 22.98 -4.49 13.92
N ASN A 159 23.48 -5.54 13.26
CA ASN A 159 24.84 -5.61 12.71
C ASN A 159 24.86 -5.71 11.17
N VAL A 160 23.74 -5.49 10.47
CA VAL A 160 23.67 -5.66 9.00
C VAL A 160 24.72 -4.84 8.25
N GLU A 161 25.08 -3.66 8.77
CA GLU A 161 26.12 -2.81 8.18
C GLU A 161 27.52 -3.43 8.20
N LYS A 162 27.77 -4.41 9.08
CA LYS A 162 29.03 -5.15 9.18
C LYS A 162 28.98 -6.51 8.46
N GLU A 163 27.79 -7.07 8.30
CA GLU A 163 27.57 -8.43 7.79
C GLU A 163 27.22 -8.47 6.29
N VAL A 164 26.76 -7.37 5.72
CA VAL A 164 26.20 -7.32 4.37
C VAL A 164 26.90 -6.24 3.54
N HIS A 165 27.56 -6.66 2.47
CA HIS A 165 28.34 -5.80 1.58
C HIS A 165 27.73 -5.73 0.18
N THR A 166 26.97 -6.74 -0.25
CA THR A 166 26.35 -6.78 -1.58
C THR A 166 24.83 -6.85 -1.52
N HIS A 167 24.18 -6.48 -2.62
CA HIS A 167 22.72 -6.65 -2.77
C HIS A 167 22.30 -8.13 -2.70
N ASN A 168 23.14 -9.04 -3.23
CA ASN A 168 22.87 -10.48 -3.15
C ASN A 168 22.90 -10.99 -1.71
N GLU A 169 23.87 -10.52 -0.92
CA GLU A 169 23.94 -10.83 0.52
C GLU A 169 22.73 -10.26 1.26
N ALA A 170 22.23 -9.08 0.90
CA ALA A 170 21.03 -8.52 1.52
C ALA A 170 19.78 -9.38 1.28
N ILE A 171 19.60 -9.89 0.05
CA ILE A 171 18.52 -10.81 -0.31
C ILE A 171 18.60 -12.08 0.55
N LEU A 172 19.78 -12.71 0.61
CA LEU A 172 19.99 -13.93 1.39
C LEU A 172 19.86 -13.69 2.89
N TRP A 173 20.36 -12.56 3.40
CA TRP A 173 20.26 -12.20 4.82
C TRP A 173 18.80 -12.10 5.25
N LEU A 174 17.98 -11.37 4.48
CA LEU A 174 16.56 -11.20 4.80
C LEU A 174 15.81 -12.53 4.74
N TRP A 175 16.14 -13.38 3.76
CA TRP A 175 15.59 -14.73 3.64
C TRP A 175 15.92 -15.60 4.86
N ARG A 176 17.19 -15.66 5.29
CA ARG A 176 17.58 -16.41 6.50
C ARG A 176 16.94 -15.85 7.75
N ALA A 177 16.86 -14.53 7.89
CA ALA A 177 16.18 -13.89 9.02
C ALA A 177 14.69 -14.28 9.07
N HIS A 178 14.02 -14.32 7.91
CA HIS A 178 12.62 -14.74 7.84
C HIS A 178 12.44 -16.23 8.20
N ASN A 179 13.33 -17.11 7.76
CA ASN A 179 13.29 -18.53 8.15
C ASN A 179 13.55 -18.75 9.65
N LYS A 180 14.46 -18.00 10.27
CA LYS A 180 14.61 -17.99 11.75
C LYS A 180 13.31 -17.62 12.45
N VAL A 181 12.57 -16.64 11.92
CA VAL A 181 11.25 -16.25 12.43
C VAL A 181 10.22 -17.35 12.21
N ASN A 182 10.17 -17.96 11.02
CA ASN A 182 9.25 -19.06 10.72
C ASN A 182 9.49 -20.23 11.68
N LYS A 183 10.76 -20.60 11.93
CA LYS A 183 11.14 -21.67 12.86
C LYS A 183 10.64 -21.40 14.28
N ARG A 184 10.86 -20.18 14.79
CA ARG A 184 10.36 -19.77 16.12
C ARG A 184 8.84 -19.85 16.19
N LEU A 185 8.13 -19.35 15.18
CA LEU A 185 6.67 -19.28 15.18
C LEU A 185 5.98 -20.62 14.85
N SER A 186 6.73 -21.63 14.41
CA SER A 186 6.18 -22.93 14.00
C SER A 186 5.43 -23.71 15.07
N LYS A 187 5.71 -23.39 16.34
CA LYS A 187 5.10 -24.02 17.51
C LYS A 187 4.12 -23.08 18.23
N GLU A 188 3.89 -21.90 17.69
CA GLU A 188 3.07 -20.87 18.33
C GLU A 188 1.59 -21.02 17.95
N PRO A 189 0.65 -20.95 18.91
CA PRO A 189 -0.81 -20.99 18.64
C PRO A 189 -1.31 -19.82 17.79
N SER A 190 -0.52 -18.74 17.69
CA SER A 190 -0.83 -17.57 16.85
C SER A 190 -0.61 -17.82 15.35
N THR A 191 -0.07 -18.98 14.96
CA THR A 191 0.11 -19.37 13.56
C THR A 191 -1.22 -19.81 12.94
N ASP A 192 -1.44 -19.40 11.69
CA ASP A 192 -2.60 -19.83 10.90
C ASP A 192 -2.52 -21.34 10.61
N PRO A 193 -3.50 -22.15 11.04
CA PRO A 193 -3.47 -23.60 10.83
C PRO A 193 -3.44 -24.02 9.36
N HIS A 194 -3.98 -23.21 8.45
CA HIS A 194 -3.99 -23.50 7.00
C HIS A 194 -2.70 -23.09 6.30
N PHE A 195 -1.86 -22.30 6.98
CA PHE A 195 -0.58 -21.82 6.46
C PHE A 195 0.51 -22.03 7.52
N PRO A 196 0.81 -23.31 7.83
CA PRO A 196 1.81 -23.64 8.85
C PRO A 196 3.16 -23.05 8.48
N LYS A 197 3.91 -22.61 9.50
CA LYS A 197 5.28 -22.16 9.26
C LYS A 197 6.12 -23.38 8.87
N ILE A 198 6.94 -23.20 7.86
CA ILE A 198 7.88 -24.18 7.34
C ILE A 198 9.18 -23.46 6.95
N ALA A 199 10.24 -24.23 6.75
CA ALA A 199 11.43 -23.72 6.11
C ALA A 199 11.10 -23.39 4.64
N TYR A 200 11.41 -22.16 4.22
CA TYR A 200 11.04 -21.63 2.91
C TYR A 200 12.29 -21.44 2.02
N PRO A 201 12.26 -21.75 0.71
CA PRO A 201 11.15 -22.39 0.01
C PRO A 201 11.05 -23.88 0.36
N PRO A 202 9.83 -24.45 0.45
CA PRO A 202 9.66 -25.89 0.46
C PRO A 202 10.12 -26.54 -0.85
N LYS A 203 10.35 -27.86 -0.81
CA LYS A 203 10.88 -28.64 -1.96
C LYS A 203 9.97 -28.62 -3.20
N ASP A 204 8.66 -28.51 -3.02
CA ASP A 204 7.69 -28.40 -4.11
C ASP A 204 7.85 -27.08 -4.89
N LEU A 205 8.33 -26.02 -4.25
CA LEU A 205 8.67 -24.76 -4.91
C LEU A 205 10.10 -24.72 -5.44
N CYS A 206 11.05 -25.39 -4.77
CA CYS A 206 12.44 -25.43 -5.20
C CYS A 206 13.16 -26.67 -4.66
N ILE A 207 13.09 -27.77 -5.42
CA ILE A 207 13.80 -29.01 -5.08
C ILE A 207 15.31 -28.82 -5.04
N GLU A 208 15.84 -27.93 -5.89
CA GLU A 208 17.27 -27.67 -5.98
C GLU A 208 17.78 -26.71 -4.89
N CYS A 209 16.92 -26.11 -4.07
CA CYS A 209 17.35 -25.13 -3.08
C CYS A 209 18.06 -25.78 -1.87
N SER A 210 17.82 -27.05 -1.59
CA SER A 210 18.41 -27.77 -0.45
C SER A 210 19.08 -29.09 -0.84
N ASP A 211 20.09 -29.49 -0.07
CA ASP A 211 20.82 -30.75 -0.27
C ASP A 211 20.27 -31.85 0.65
N ASP A 212 19.55 -32.79 0.04
CA ASP A 212 18.95 -33.94 0.71
C ASP A 212 19.97 -34.83 1.42
N ARG A 213 21.21 -34.89 0.89
CA ARG A 213 22.31 -35.64 1.51
C ARG A 213 22.75 -35.05 2.84
N LYS A 214 22.35 -33.81 3.13
CA LYS A 214 22.61 -33.13 4.40
C LYS A 214 21.40 -33.13 5.33
N GLY A 215 20.38 -33.94 5.01
CA GLY A 215 19.24 -34.19 5.89
C GLY A 215 18.10 -33.17 5.77
N HIS A 216 18.02 -32.38 4.69
CA HIS A 216 16.91 -31.46 4.51
C HIS A 216 15.58 -32.23 4.27
N ASN A 217 14.73 -32.23 5.28
CA ASN A 217 13.32 -32.59 5.17
C ASN A 217 12.47 -31.31 5.29
N ASN A 218 11.21 -31.35 4.86
CA ASN A 218 10.29 -30.20 4.99
C ASN A 218 10.00 -29.83 6.47
N THR A 219 10.63 -30.49 7.43
CA THR A 219 10.47 -30.35 8.88
C THR A 219 11.75 -29.79 9.52
N TRP A 220 11.91 -28.47 9.51
CA TRP A 220 12.84 -27.70 10.35
C TRP A 220 14.32 -28.13 10.44
N ASN A 221 14.88 -28.85 9.47
CA ASN A 221 16.32 -29.05 9.38
C ASN A 221 17.02 -27.88 8.66
N ASP A 222 16.84 -26.69 9.24
CA ASP A 222 17.25 -25.38 8.73
C ASP A 222 18.71 -25.03 9.15
N SER A 223 19.61 -26.01 9.13
CA SER A 223 21.04 -25.75 9.34
C SER A 223 21.58 -25.02 8.11
N PRO A 224 22.37 -23.94 8.26
CA PRO A 224 22.98 -23.24 7.11
C PRO A 224 23.73 -24.17 6.14
N SER A 225 24.22 -25.31 6.64
CA SER A 225 24.90 -26.32 5.82
C SER A 225 24.00 -27.05 4.82
N THR A 226 22.66 -27.04 4.98
CA THR A 226 21.70 -27.80 4.16
C THR A 226 21.19 -27.03 2.95
N TRP A 227 21.36 -25.71 2.89
CA TRP A 227 20.91 -24.87 1.78
C TRP A 227 22.00 -24.66 0.72
N ARG A 228 21.58 -24.58 -0.55
CA ARG A 228 22.43 -24.14 -1.67
C ARG A 228 22.17 -22.66 -1.94
N ASP A 229 22.92 -21.80 -1.26
CA ASP A 229 22.73 -20.34 -1.27
C ASP A 229 22.63 -19.71 -2.67
N ASN A 230 23.44 -20.17 -3.61
CA ASN A 230 23.43 -19.70 -4.99
C ASN A 230 22.11 -20.04 -5.70
N VAL A 231 21.58 -21.25 -5.48
CA VAL A 231 20.30 -21.69 -6.04
C VAL A 231 19.14 -20.96 -5.38
N VAL A 232 19.18 -20.83 -4.05
CA VAL A 232 18.21 -20.05 -3.28
C VAL A 232 18.18 -18.60 -3.76
N LEU A 233 19.34 -17.96 -3.94
CA LEU A 233 19.43 -16.59 -4.43
C LEU A 233 18.75 -16.44 -5.80
N ASN A 234 19.00 -17.37 -6.73
CA ASN A 234 18.37 -17.36 -8.05
C ASN A 234 16.85 -17.54 -7.94
N TYR A 235 16.39 -18.50 -7.13
CA TYR A 235 14.98 -18.71 -6.86
C TYR A 235 14.33 -17.42 -6.31
N LEU A 236 14.93 -16.78 -5.31
CA LEU A 236 14.41 -15.56 -4.70
C LEU A 236 14.35 -14.40 -5.70
N LYS A 237 15.39 -14.24 -6.54
CA LYS A 237 15.42 -13.22 -7.59
C LYS A 237 14.27 -13.40 -8.58
N VAL A 238 13.97 -14.63 -8.99
CA VAL A 238 12.83 -14.92 -9.87
C VAL A 238 11.50 -14.71 -9.13
N HIS A 239 11.37 -15.30 -7.94
CA HIS A 239 10.13 -15.30 -7.16
C HIS A 239 9.65 -13.90 -6.79
N TYR A 240 10.57 -13.00 -6.40
CA TYR A 240 10.26 -11.61 -6.05
C TYR A 240 10.57 -10.61 -7.19
N SER A 241 10.84 -11.10 -8.41
CA SER A 241 11.03 -10.22 -9.57
C SER A 241 9.73 -9.52 -9.96
N VAL A 242 9.86 -8.40 -10.67
CA VAL A 242 8.74 -7.69 -11.28
C VAL A 242 7.94 -8.56 -12.25
N HIS A 243 8.58 -9.54 -12.89
CA HIS A 243 7.95 -10.44 -13.85
C HIS A 243 6.99 -11.45 -13.19
N ASN A 244 7.20 -11.77 -11.91
CA ASN A 244 6.31 -12.64 -11.15
C ASN A 244 5.15 -11.89 -10.46
N ILE A 245 5.06 -10.57 -10.65
CA ILE A 245 4.00 -9.75 -10.06
C ILE A 245 2.77 -9.76 -10.98
N ARG A 246 1.73 -10.48 -10.57
CA ARG A 246 0.41 -10.40 -11.23
C ARG A 246 -0.21 -9.01 -11.02
N LEU A 247 -0.39 -8.27 -12.11
CA LEU A 247 -1.32 -7.15 -12.14
C LEU A 247 -2.73 -7.75 -12.07
N SER A 248 -3.66 -7.13 -11.35
CA SER A 248 -5.05 -7.62 -11.37
C SER A 248 -5.49 -7.68 -12.83
N GLU A 249 -5.96 -8.84 -13.28
CA GLU A 249 -6.72 -8.95 -14.52
C GLU A 249 -7.76 -7.81 -14.50
N SER A 250 -7.70 -6.94 -15.51
CA SER A 250 -8.93 -6.35 -16.00
C SER A 250 -9.90 -7.51 -16.20
N GLU A 251 -11.14 -7.33 -15.74
CA GLU A 251 -12.29 -8.20 -16.01
C GLU A 251 -12.08 -9.06 -17.27
N GLU A 252 -12.25 -10.37 -17.11
CA GLU A 252 -12.33 -11.34 -18.22
C GLU A 252 -13.01 -10.66 -19.40
N THR A 253 -12.28 -10.49 -20.50
CA THR A 253 -12.93 -10.21 -21.78
C THR A 253 -13.90 -11.38 -22.00
N PRO A 254 -15.22 -11.14 -22.10
CA PRO A 254 -16.11 -12.23 -22.46
C PRO A 254 -15.64 -12.75 -23.81
N GLU A 255 -15.63 -14.07 -23.96
CA GLU A 255 -15.55 -14.74 -25.27
C GLU A 255 -16.41 -13.98 -26.30
N PRO A 256 -16.00 -13.94 -27.59
CA PRO A 256 -16.75 -13.22 -28.61
C PRO A 256 -18.03 -13.99 -28.92
N ASP A 257 -19.04 -13.81 -28.08
CA ASP A 257 -20.38 -14.28 -28.35
C ASP A 257 -21.03 -13.33 -29.38
N ARG A 258 -21.20 -13.89 -30.58
CA ARG A 258 -22.06 -13.44 -31.69
C ARG A 258 -22.58 -12.01 -31.60
N VAL A 259 -21.99 -11.15 -32.43
CA VAL A 259 -22.52 -9.83 -32.81
C VAL A 259 -24.01 -9.92 -33.15
N ARG A 260 -24.86 -9.45 -32.24
CA ARG A 260 -26.24 -9.07 -32.52
C ARG A 260 -26.24 -7.60 -32.93
N TYR A 261 -26.57 -7.33 -34.18
CA TYR A 261 -26.81 -5.97 -34.67
C TYR A 261 -27.91 -5.31 -33.82
N ILE A 262 -27.55 -4.29 -33.04
CA ILE A 262 -28.52 -3.41 -32.38
C ILE A 262 -28.66 -2.14 -33.22
N SER A 263 -29.90 -1.92 -33.66
CA SER A 263 -30.39 -0.79 -34.45
C SER A 263 -30.07 0.56 -33.80
N GLY A 264 -29.78 1.58 -34.64
CA GLY A 264 -29.21 2.88 -34.31
C GLY A 264 -30.01 3.82 -33.39
N ASN A 265 -30.98 3.32 -32.62
CA ASN A 265 -31.74 4.11 -31.65
C ASN A 265 -31.11 4.16 -30.25
N GLU A 266 -30.03 3.42 -29.97
CA GLU A 266 -29.40 3.42 -28.65
C GLU A 266 -28.22 4.42 -28.51
N PHE A 267 -27.62 4.85 -29.62
CA PHE A 267 -26.53 5.83 -29.61
C PHE A 267 -26.96 7.21 -29.08
N VAL A 268 -28.23 7.58 -29.25
CA VAL A 268 -28.79 8.84 -28.76
C VAL A 268 -28.92 8.88 -27.23
N ARG A 269 -28.99 7.73 -26.56
CA ARG A 269 -29.03 7.64 -25.08
C ARG A 269 -27.68 7.85 -24.39
N VAL A 270 -26.57 7.73 -25.12
CA VAL A 270 -25.21 7.82 -24.53
C VAL A 270 -24.71 9.26 -24.43
N ILE A 271 -25.26 10.19 -25.23
CA ILE A 271 -24.86 11.61 -25.22
C ILE A 271 -25.74 12.44 -24.27
N GLY A 272 -26.95 11.96 -23.92
CA GLY A 272 -27.80 12.58 -22.92
C GLY A 272 -27.56 11.95 -21.55
N PHE A 273 -27.13 12.76 -20.57
CA PHE A 273 -27.13 12.40 -19.15
C PHE A 273 -28.32 11.51 -18.82
N GLY A 274 -28.05 10.26 -18.42
CA GLY A 274 -29.04 9.22 -18.15
C GLY A 274 -29.95 9.54 -16.96
N MET A 275 -30.83 10.53 -17.13
CA MET A 275 -31.95 10.80 -16.24
C MET A 275 -33.19 10.15 -16.84
N THR A 276 -33.91 9.37 -16.03
CA THR A 276 -35.20 8.86 -16.46
C THR A 276 -36.21 10.02 -16.59
N TYR A 277 -37.32 9.82 -17.31
CA TYR A 277 -38.37 10.84 -17.44
C TYR A 277 -38.90 11.31 -16.07
N PHE A 278 -38.93 10.39 -15.09
CA PHE A 278 -39.29 10.69 -13.72
C PHE A 278 -38.26 11.58 -13.00
N ASP A 279 -36.96 11.34 -13.17
CA ASP A 279 -35.90 12.16 -12.56
C ASP A 279 -35.90 13.60 -13.11
N THR A 280 -36.16 13.74 -14.41
CA THR A 280 -36.22 15.06 -15.06
C THR A 280 -37.45 15.86 -14.59
N SER A 281 -38.60 15.19 -14.47
CA SER A 281 -39.82 15.81 -13.95
C SER A 281 -39.67 16.27 -12.49
N LEU A 282 -39.05 15.43 -11.64
CA LEU A 282 -38.82 15.77 -10.24
C LEU A 282 -37.85 16.96 -10.09
N CYS A 283 -36.78 16.98 -10.89
CA CYS A 283 -35.82 18.09 -10.93
C CYS A 283 -36.51 19.41 -11.30
N VAL A 284 -37.29 19.44 -12.38
CA VAL A 284 -37.96 20.67 -12.84
C VAL A 284 -38.97 21.17 -11.80
N ILE A 285 -39.68 20.27 -11.12
CA ILE A 285 -40.63 20.63 -10.05
C ILE A 285 -39.90 21.20 -8.83
N VAL A 286 -38.82 20.56 -8.36
CA VAL A 286 -38.06 21.02 -7.19
C VAL A 286 -37.35 22.35 -7.46
N TYR A 287 -36.70 22.50 -8.62
CA TYR A 287 -36.04 23.76 -8.98
C TYR A 287 -37.05 24.86 -9.28
N GLY A 288 -38.17 24.55 -9.96
CA GLY A 288 -39.23 25.52 -10.25
C GLY A 288 -39.88 26.06 -8.99
N THR A 289 -40.25 25.18 -8.05
CA THR A 289 -40.81 25.60 -6.75
C THR A 289 -39.82 26.41 -5.92
N GLY A 290 -38.53 26.05 -5.92
CA GLY A 290 -37.47 26.82 -5.26
C GLY A 290 -37.33 28.24 -5.80
N VAL A 291 -37.38 28.42 -7.12
CA VAL A 291 -37.31 29.75 -7.76
C VAL A 291 -38.54 30.59 -7.40
N VAL A 292 -39.75 30.01 -7.41
CA VAL A 292 -40.98 30.72 -7.03
C VAL A 292 -40.92 31.20 -5.58
N ILE A 293 -40.45 30.35 -4.65
CA ILE A 293 -40.29 30.72 -3.24
C ILE A 293 -39.29 31.88 -3.09
N LEU A 294 -38.16 31.84 -3.80
CA LEU A 294 -37.16 32.91 -3.76
C LEU A 294 -37.70 34.23 -4.31
N VAL A 295 -38.46 34.19 -5.41
CA VAL A 295 -39.10 35.38 -5.98
C VAL A 295 -40.16 35.94 -5.03
N MET A 296 -40.95 35.09 -4.38
CA MET A 296 -41.96 35.53 -3.40
C MET A 296 -41.31 36.16 -2.17
N LEU A 297 -40.22 35.59 -1.66
CA LEU A 297 -39.44 36.17 -0.55
C LEU A 297 -38.81 37.51 -0.96
N TYR A 298 -38.28 37.61 -2.17
CA TYR A 298 -37.71 38.84 -2.71
C TYR A 298 -38.77 39.95 -2.82
N ILE A 299 -39.95 39.65 -3.39
CA ILE A 299 -41.08 40.58 -3.47
C ILE A 299 -41.58 40.97 -2.08
N TYR A 300 -41.66 40.02 -1.14
CA TYR A 300 -42.05 40.28 0.23
C TYR A 300 -41.07 41.25 0.92
N ILE A 301 -39.76 41.05 0.76
CA ILE A 301 -38.72 41.93 1.30
C ILE A 301 -38.82 43.33 0.68
N LEU A 302 -39.02 43.43 -0.64
CA LEU A 302 -39.21 44.73 -1.31
C LEU A 302 -40.46 45.46 -0.84
N ARG A 303 -41.59 44.75 -0.69
CA ARG A 303 -42.84 45.33 -0.16
C ARG A 303 -42.68 45.77 1.30
N ARG A 304 -41.97 44.99 2.13
CA ARG A 304 -41.66 45.35 3.52
C ARG A 304 -40.76 46.59 3.59
N ARG A 305 -39.73 46.69 2.74
CA ARG A 305 -38.90 47.91 2.62
C ARG A 305 -39.71 49.13 2.18
N ARG A 306 -40.59 49.01 1.19
CA ARG A 306 -41.46 50.13 0.76
C ARG A 306 -42.46 50.57 1.84
N ARG A 307 -42.97 49.65 2.67
CA ARG A 307 -43.83 49.99 3.83
C ARG A 307 -43.04 50.68 4.95
N GLY A 308 -41.79 50.28 5.19
CA GLY A 308 -40.90 50.95 6.14
C GLY A 308 -40.56 52.39 5.73
N VAL A 309 -40.38 52.66 4.44
CA VAL A 309 -40.11 54.02 3.92
C VAL A 309 -41.33 54.94 4.01
N LYS A 310 -42.55 54.43 3.77
CA LYS A 310 -43.80 55.22 3.91
C LYS A 310 -44.13 55.60 5.35
N HIS A 311 -43.62 54.88 6.35
CA HIS A 311 -43.83 55.22 7.76
C HIS A 311 -42.90 56.35 8.23
N PHE A 312 -41.72 56.49 7.63
CA PHE A 312 -40.78 57.58 7.92
C PHE A 312 -41.08 58.90 7.18
N SER A 313 -41.85 58.87 6.08
CA SER A 313 -42.25 60.08 5.34
C SER A 313 -43.51 60.76 5.90
N HIS A 314 -44.08 60.27 6.99
CA HIS A 314 -45.23 60.88 7.68
C HIS A 314 -44.85 61.45 9.07
N MET A 315 -43.56 61.43 9.44
CA MET A 315 -43.02 62.02 10.68
C MET A 315 -41.78 62.90 10.38
N ALA A 316 -41.83 63.68 9.30
CA ALA A 316 -40.87 64.74 9.00
C ALA A 316 -41.64 65.99 8.58
#